data_AF-A0A8I4A4J0-F1
#
_entry.id   AF-A0A8I4A4J0-F1
#
_cell.length_a   1.000
_cell.length_b   1.000
_cell.length_c   1.000
_cell.angle_alpha   90.00
_cell.angle_beta   90.00
_cell.angle_gamma   90.00
#
_symmetry.space_group_name_H-M   'P 1'
#
loop_
_entity.id
_entity.type
_entity.pdbx_description
1 polymer ?
#
loop_
_entity_poly.entity_id
_entity_poly.type
_entity_poly.pdbx_seq_one_letter_code
_entity_poly.pdbx_strand_id
1 'polypeptide(L)'
;MGAYKYIQELWRKKQSDVMRFLLRVRCWQYCQLSALHRAPRPTRPDKARPLGYKAKQGASWTPLWGSKSLEFLLGWRRFHIQTF
;
A
#
# COMPACT_ATOMS: atom_id res chain seq x y z
N MET A 1 9.76 6.20 -23.12
CA MET A 1 8.84 5.71 -22.06
C MET A 1 9.57 5.74 -20.72
N GLY A 2 9.01 6.35 -19.68
CA GLY A 2 9.68 6.47 -18.37
C GLY A 2 9.42 5.29 -17.44
N ALA A 3 10.34 5.01 -16.51
CA ALA A 3 10.24 3.92 -15.52
C ALA A 3 8.91 3.90 -14.74
N TYR A 4 8.35 5.08 -14.42
CA TYR A 4 7.07 5.19 -13.71
C TYR A 4 5.88 4.65 -14.52
N LYS A 5 5.94 4.67 -15.85
CA LYS A 5 4.87 4.12 -16.71
C LYS A 5 4.77 2.60 -16.59
N TYR A 6 5.91 1.91 -16.59
CA TYR A 6 5.97 0.46 -16.39
C TYR A 6 5.45 0.06 -14.99
N ILE A 7 5.83 0.82 -13.97
CA ILE A 7 5.33 0.60 -12.60
C ILE A 7 3.81 0.78 -12.55
N GLN A 8 3.27 1.80 -13.23
CA GLN A 8 1.83 2.03 -13.31
C GLN A 8 1.10 0.88 -14.01
N GLU A 9 1.63 0.38 -15.12
CA GLU A 9 1.07 -0.76 -15.87
C GLU A 9 1.08 -2.06 -15.04
N LEU A 10 2.17 -2.31 -14.33
CA LEU A 10 2.31 -3.46 -13.42
C LEU A 10 1.28 -3.38 -12.28
N TRP A 11 1.02 -2.18 -11.74
CA TRP A 11 -0.03 -1.94 -10.75
C TRP A 11 -1.47 -2.03 -11.26
N ARG A 12 -1.70 -1.93 -12.58
CA ARG A 12 -3.03 -2.20 -13.16
C ARG A 12 -3.34 -3.69 -13.14
N LYS A 13 -2.31 -4.56 -13.28
CA LYS A 13 -2.43 -6.03 -13.28
C LYS A 13 -2.22 -6.64 -11.89
N LYS A 14 -3.07 -6.28 -10.92
CA LYS A 14 -2.94 -6.76 -9.52
C LYS A 14 -3.11 -8.28 -9.34
N GLN A 15 -3.79 -8.94 -10.28
CA GLN A 15 -4.07 -10.38 -10.22
C GLN A 15 -2.88 -11.23 -10.69
N SER A 16 -1.87 -10.63 -11.31
CA SER A 16 -0.66 -11.36 -11.70
C SER A 16 0.03 -11.99 -10.48
N ASP A 17 0.64 -13.16 -10.68
CA ASP A 17 1.29 -13.93 -9.60
C ASP A 17 2.36 -13.12 -8.87
N VAL A 18 3.12 -12.32 -9.62
CA VAL A 18 4.13 -11.40 -9.08
C VAL A 18 3.49 -10.38 -8.13
N MET A 19 2.39 -9.73 -8.54
CA MET A 19 1.74 -8.74 -7.68
C MET A 19 1.04 -9.38 -6.48
N ARG A 20 0.40 -10.53 -6.65
CA ARG A 20 -0.22 -11.28 -5.55
C ARG A 20 0.81 -11.69 -4.51
N PHE A 21 1.97 -12.20 -4.94
CA PHE A 21 3.08 -12.55 -4.05
C PHE A 21 3.59 -11.33 -3.27
N LEU A 22 3.89 -10.23 -3.96
CA LEU A 22 4.38 -9.00 -3.33
C LEU A 22 3.38 -8.40 -2.33
N LEU A 23 2.08 -8.43 -2.65
CA LEU A 23 1.03 -7.92 -1.75
C LEU A 23 0.84 -8.83 -0.53
N ARG A 24 0.96 -10.15 -0.68
CA ARG A 24 0.87 -11.10 0.43
C ARG A 24 1.99 -10.91 1.44
N VAL A 25 3.24 -10.80 0.97
CA VAL A 25 4.41 -10.55 1.83
C VAL A 25 4.28 -9.21 2.55
N ARG A 26 3.84 -8.15 1.86
CA ARG A 26 3.63 -6.82 2.48
C ARG A 26 2.50 -6.80 3.49
N CYS A 27 1.39 -7.47 3.21
CA CYS A 27 0.27 -7.55 4.14
C CYS A 27 0.71 -8.24 5.44
N TRP A 28 1.45 -9.35 5.33
CA TRP A 28 2.04 -10.02 6.48
C TRP A 28 2.91 -9.06 7.30
N GLN A 29 3.84 -8.36 6.65
CA GLN A 29 4.69 -7.34 7.30
C GLN A 29 3.86 -6.27 8.02
N TYR A 30 2.84 -5.71 7.36
CA TYR A 30 2.01 -4.66 7.94
C TYR A 30 1.16 -5.13 9.11
N CYS A 31 0.84 -6.42 9.21
CA CYS A 31 0.13 -6.97 10.36
C CYS A 31 0.96 -7.02 11.64
N GLN A 32 2.31 -6.98 11.57
CA GLN A 32 3.14 -6.86 12.78
C GLN A 32 3.38 -5.41 13.21
N LEU A 33 3.04 -4.43 12.37
CA LEU A 33 3.25 -3.02 12.68
C LEU A 33 2.12 -2.47 13.57
N SER A 34 2.42 -1.38 14.29
CA SER A 34 1.41 -0.62 15.03
C SER A 34 0.32 -0.09 14.10
N ALA A 35 -0.90 0.06 14.63
CA ALA A 35 -2.07 0.53 13.86
C ALA A 35 -1.81 1.85 13.11
N LEU A 36 -0.96 2.71 13.67
CA LEU A 36 -0.42 3.89 13.00
C LEU A 36 1.11 3.79 12.97
N HIS A 37 1.68 3.69 11.78
CA HIS A 37 3.13 3.66 11.57
C HIS A 37 3.53 4.72 10.53
N ARG A 38 4.61 5.46 10.83
CA ARG A 38 5.14 6.51 9.95
C ARG A 38 6.17 5.90 9.01
N ALA A 39 5.87 5.86 7.72
CA ALA A 39 6.80 5.35 6.73
C ALA A 39 7.76 6.46 6.23
N PRO A 40 9.08 6.17 6.09
CA PRO A 40 10.05 7.16 5.63
C PRO A 40 9.92 7.49 4.14
N ARG A 41 9.37 6.56 3.34
CA ARG A 41 9.16 6.72 1.89
C ARG A 41 7.84 6.06 1.48
N PRO A 42 7.15 6.59 0.45
CA PRO A 42 5.93 5.98 -0.04
C PRO A 42 6.22 4.63 -0.68
N THR A 43 5.38 3.63 -0.39
CA THR A 43 5.45 2.30 -1.02
C THR A 43 5.21 2.37 -2.53
N ARG A 44 4.51 3.41 -3.00
CA ARG A 44 4.14 3.61 -4.40
C ARG A 44 4.48 5.04 -4.87
N PRO A 45 5.72 5.28 -5.36
CA PRO A 45 6.15 6.63 -5.76
C PRO A 45 5.45 7.14 -7.03
N ASP A 46 5.04 6.25 -7.95
CA ASP A 46 4.32 6.61 -9.18
C ASP A 46 2.93 7.21 -8.89
N LYS A 47 2.25 6.75 -7.82
CA LYS A 47 0.96 7.30 -7.38
C LYS A 47 1.13 8.46 -6.41
N ALA A 48 2.19 8.46 -5.61
CA ALA A 48 2.43 9.53 -4.65
C ALA A 48 2.71 10.88 -5.35
N ARG A 49 3.48 10.90 -6.45
CA ARG A 49 3.83 12.13 -7.17
C ARG A 49 2.62 12.90 -7.73
N PRO A 50 1.66 12.26 -8.44
CA PRO A 50 0.41 12.92 -8.85
C PRO A 50 -0.43 13.44 -7.68
N LEU A 51 -0.33 12.79 -6.51
CA LEU A 51 -1.01 13.23 -5.28
C LEU A 51 -0.27 14.37 -4.56
N GLY A 52 0.75 14.96 -5.18
CA GLY A 52 1.49 16.09 -4.63
C GLY A 52 2.68 15.73 -3.74
N TYR A 53 3.02 14.43 -3.59
CA TYR A 53 4.23 14.04 -2.88
C TYR A 53 5.48 14.52 -3.64
N LYS A 54 6.29 15.32 -2.96
CA LYS A 54 7.63 15.73 -3.41
C LYS A 54 8.64 15.22 -2.38
N ALA A 55 9.68 14.53 -2.84
CA ALA A 55 10.78 14.11 -1.98
C ALA A 55 11.61 15.34 -1.58
N LYS A 56 11.27 15.94 -0.45
CA LYS A 56 12.00 17.03 0.21
C LYS A 56 12.23 16.65 1.68
N GLN A 57 13.30 17.18 2.29
CA GLN A 57 13.52 17.02 3.73
C GLN A 57 12.29 17.57 4.50
N GLY A 58 11.73 16.76 5.39
CA GLY A 58 10.50 17.08 6.13
C GLY A 58 9.20 16.50 5.55
N ALA A 59 9.19 15.98 4.32
CA ALA A 59 8.02 15.35 3.72
C ALA A 59 7.81 13.92 4.23
N SER A 60 7.22 13.78 5.42
CA SER A 60 6.83 12.48 5.96
C SER A 60 5.55 11.96 5.35
N TRP A 61 5.58 10.76 4.79
CA TRP A 61 4.40 10.11 4.27
C TRP A 61 3.80 9.20 5.35
N THR A 62 2.78 9.69 6.03
CA THR A 62 1.88 8.82 6.80
C THR A 62 0.79 8.32 5.86
N PRO A 63 0.65 7.00 5.64
CA PRO A 63 -0.60 6.49 5.11
C PRO A 63 -1.69 6.79 6.16
N LEU A 64 -2.40 7.91 5.98
CA LEU A 64 -3.60 8.24 6.74
C LEU A 64 -4.67 7.21 6.40
N TRP A 65 -4.62 6.05 7.05
CA TRP A 65 -5.81 5.27 7.32
C TRP A 65 -6.56 5.99 8.43
N GLY A 66 -7.31 7.03 8.05
CA GLY A 66 -8.17 7.77 8.96
C GLY A 66 -9.34 6.89 9.43
N SER A 67 -9.32 6.54 10.71
CA SER A 67 -10.47 6.51 11.65
C SER A 67 -11.83 5.89 11.24
N LYS A 68 -11.91 5.10 10.16
CA LYS A 68 -13.07 4.25 9.84
C LYS A 68 -12.77 2.75 9.91
N SER A 69 -11.73 2.37 10.65
CA SER A 69 -11.11 1.05 10.58
C SER A 69 -11.51 0.06 11.67
N LEU A 70 -12.13 0.50 12.77
CA LEU A 70 -12.43 -0.42 13.87
C LEU A 70 -13.53 -1.43 13.49
N GLU A 71 -14.51 -1.03 12.69
CA GLU A 71 -15.52 -1.95 12.12
C GLU A 71 -14.96 -2.75 10.92
N PHE A 72 -14.07 -2.15 10.13
CA PHE A 72 -13.46 -2.80 8.97
C PHE A 72 -12.46 -3.91 9.36
N LEU A 73 -11.75 -3.76 10.49
CA LEU A 73 -10.77 -4.75 10.97
C LEU A 73 -11.42 -6.04 11.49
N LEU A 74 -12.63 -5.95 12.05
CA LEU A 74 -13.41 -7.14 12.45
C LEU A 74 -14.09 -7.81 11.25
N GLY A 75 -14.55 -7.04 10.25
CA GLY A 75 -15.11 -7.59 9.01
C GLY A 75 -14.08 -8.26 8.09
N TRP A 76 -12.84 -7.74 8.03
CA TRP A 76 -11.81 -8.23 7.10
C TRP A 76 -11.11 -9.51 7.55
N ARG A 77 -11.03 -9.79 8.86
CA ARG A 77 -10.44 -11.06 9.34
C ARG A 77 -11.25 -12.29 8.92
N ARG A 78 -12.54 -12.15 8.60
CA ARG A 78 -13.40 -13.27 8.20
C ARG A 78 -13.57 -13.43 6.69
N PHE A 79 -13.40 -12.36 5.91
CA PHE A 79 -13.68 -12.40 4.47
C PHE A 79 -12.45 -12.65 3.57
N HIS A 80 -11.23 -12.48 4.11
CA HIS A 80 -10.00 -12.47 3.30
C HIS A 80 -9.20 -13.80 3.30
N ILE A 81 -9.77 -14.87 3.86
CA ILE A 81 -9.24 -16.24 3.71
C ILE A 81 -9.81 -16.94 2.46
N GLN A 82 -10.87 -16.40 1.85
CA GLN A 82 -11.64 -17.11 0.81
C GLN A 82 -11.48 -16.53 -0.62
N THR A 83 -10.59 -15.56 -0.81
CA THR A 83 -10.31 -14.94 -2.12
C THR A 83 -8.81 -14.92 -2.44
N PHE A 84 -8.16 -16.07 -2.28
CA PHE A 84 -6.96 -16.43 -3.03
C PHE A 84 -7.35 -17.36 -4.18
#